data_AF-A0A7K0V1A4-F1
#
_entry.id   AF-A0A7K0V1A4-F1
#
_cell.length_a   1.000
_cell.length_b   1.000
_cell.length_c   1.000
_cell.angle_alpha   90.00
_cell.angle_beta   90.00
_cell.angle_gamma   90.00
#
_symmetry.space_group_name_H-M   'P 1'
#
loop_
_entity.id
_entity.type
_entity.pdbx_description
1 polymer ?
#
loop_
_entity_poly.entity_id
_entity_poly.type
_entity_poly.pdbx_seq_one_letter_code
_entity_poly.pdbx_strand_id
1 'polypeptide(L)'
;MTTVDPIITQLFGPEGPFEIVIEPVLGIDLQVYKKRMRSLREVAESAAVRVDTDFLVQGDQRLNYAEHDAWARSASAALAAIGVESGDRVAIVSANSIE
;
A
#
# COMPACT_ATOMS: atom_id res chain seq x y z
N MET A 1 -14.49 27.95 23.84
CA MET A 1 -14.02 26.77 23.08
C MET A 1 -14.83 26.72 21.81
N THR A 2 -14.19 26.93 20.66
CA THR A 2 -14.85 26.79 19.36
C THR A 2 -15.25 25.32 19.21
N THR A 3 -16.54 25.05 19.06
CA THR A 3 -17.04 23.69 18.83
C THR A 3 -16.34 23.13 17.60
N VAL A 4 -15.78 21.92 17.73
CA VAL A 4 -15.20 21.21 16.59
C VAL A 4 -16.31 21.02 15.56
N ASP A 5 -16.02 21.32 14.30
CA ASP A 5 -16.97 21.18 13.20
C ASP A 5 -17.55 19.75 13.21
N PRO A 6 -18.90 19.59 13.19
CA PRO A 6 -19.54 18.28 13.17
C PRO A 6 -19.00 17.33 12.10
N ILE A 7 -18.53 17.85 10.96
CA ILE A 7 -17.92 17.07 9.88
C ILE A 7 -16.60 16.45 10.35
N ILE A 8 -15.77 17.19 11.09
CA ILE A 8 -14.51 16.69 11.62
C ILE A 8 -14.77 15.58 12.63
N THR A 9 -15.77 15.74 13.51
CA THR A 9 -16.18 14.68 14.45
C THR A 9 -16.69 13.45 13.72
N GLN A 10 -17.49 13.60 12.67
CA GLN A 10 -17.98 12.47 11.88
C GLN A 10 -16.86 11.71 11.16
N LEU A 11 -15.87 12.43 10.63
CA LEU A 11 -14.80 11.83 9.83
C LEU A 11 -13.70 11.18 10.70
N PHE A 12 -13.28 11.86 11.77
CA PHE A 12 -12.10 11.50 12.56
C PHE A 12 -12.43 11.07 14.00
N GLY A 13 -13.69 11.20 14.43
CA GLY A 13 -14.15 10.71 15.73
C GLY A 13 -14.28 9.18 15.78
N PRO A 14 -14.68 8.63 16.93
CA PRO A 14 -14.87 7.19 17.11
C PRO A 14 -15.77 6.59 16.03
N GLU A 15 -15.35 5.46 15.47
CA GLU A 15 -15.98 4.77 14.34
C GLU A 15 -16.02 5.53 13.02
N GLY A 16 -15.44 6.73 12.96
CA GLY A 16 -15.27 7.50 11.74
C GLY A 16 -14.42 6.76 10.71
N PRO A 17 -14.58 7.05 9.40
CA PRO A 17 -13.78 6.44 8.35
C PRO A 17 -12.28 6.72 8.50
N PHE A 18 -11.92 7.84 9.13
CA PHE A 18 -10.55 8.28 9.36
C PHE A 18 -10.21 8.37 10.85
N GLU A 19 -10.89 7.60 11.70
CA GLU A 19 -10.55 7.51 13.13
C GLU A 19 -9.06 7.18 13.30
N ILE A 20 -8.36 8.00 14.08
CA ILE A 20 -6.94 7.83 14.39
C ILE A 20 -6.79 7.24 15.79
N VAL A 21 -6.04 6.16 15.89
CA VAL A 21 -5.72 5.46 17.14
C VAL A 21 -4.21 5.31 17.28
N ILE A 22 -3.75 5.03 18.49
CA ILE A 22 -2.36 4.60 18.73
C ILE A 22 -2.36 3.07 18.73
N GLU A 23 -1.57 2.47 17.83
CA GLU A 23 -1.35 1.02 17.79
C GLU A 23 0.15 0.72 17.71
N PRO A 24 0.62 -0.40 18.29
CA PRO A 24 1.98 -0.87 18.10
C PRO A 24 2.15 -1.40 16.67
N VAL A 25 3.10 -0.83 15.93
CA VAL A 25 3.47 -1.24 14.57
C VAL A 25 4.95 -1.61 14.57
N LEU A 26 5.25 -2.89 14.32
CA LEU A 26 6.63 -3.42 14.36
C LEU A 26 7.36 -3.09 15.68
N GLY A 27 6.62 -3.07 16.79
CA GLY A 27 7.14 -2.77 18.13
C GLY A 27 7.23 -1.28 18.49
N ILE A 28 6.76 -0.38 17.62
CA ILE A 28 6.77 1.07 17.85
C ILE A 28 5.33 1.58 17.89
N ASP A 29 4.97 2.32 18.94
CA ASP A 29 3.65 2.96 19.04
C ASP A 29 3.55 4.10 18.04
N LEU A 30 2.61 3.99 17.09
CA LEU A 30 2.39 4.98 16.04
C LEU A 30 0.93 5.40 15.99
N GLN A 31 0.70 6.65 15.60
CA GLN A 31 -0.62 7.11 15.19
C GLN A 31 -0.96 6.50 13.84
N VAL A 32 -2.09 5.80 13.78
CA VAL A 32 -2.55 5.10 12.58
C VAL A 32 -4.04 5.34 12.36
N TYR A 33 -4.48 5.29 11.11
CA TYR A 33 -5.91 5.12 10.84
C TYR A 33 -6.33 3.73 11.31
N LYS A 34 -7.40 3.67 12.11
CA LYS A 34 -7.96 2.41 12.63
C LYS A 34 -8.40 1.49 11.49
N LYS A 35 -9.07 2.07 10.49
CA LYS A 35 -9.58 1.40 9.27
C LYS A 35 -8.60 1.50 8.10
N ARG A 36 -7.32 1.21 8.34
CA ARG A 36 -6.27 1.19 7.30
C ARG A 36 -6.15 -0.16 6.61
N MET A 37 -5.62 -0.15 5.39
CA MET A 37 -5.06 -1.35 4.76
C MET A 37 -3.87 -1.84 5.60
N ARG A 38 -3.79 -3.14 5.86
CA ARG A 38 -2.79 -3.75 6.76
C ARG A 38 -1.55 -4.26 6.03
N SER A 39 -1.59 -4.31 4.70
CA SER A 39 -0.47 -4.73 3.85
C SER A 39 -0.46 -4.00 2.51
N LEU A 40 0.71 -3.92 1.86
CA LEU A 40 0.80 -3.41 0.49
C LEU A 40 0.04 -4.30 -0.52
N ARG A 41 -0.17 -5.59 -0.19
CA ARG A 41 -1.00 -6.50 -0.99
C ARG A 41 -2.44 -5.99 -1.11
N GLU A 42 -3.03 -5.54 -0.01
CA GLU A 42 -4.39 -4.97 -0.03
C GLU A 42 -4.47 -3.71 -0.91
N VAL A 43 -3.40 -2.92 -0.95
CA VAL A 43 -3.31 -1.75 -1.84
C VAL A 43 -3.34 -2.20 -3.31
N ALA A 44 -2.54 -3.20 -3.67
CA ALA A 44 -2.52 -3.76 -5.02
C ALA A 44 -3.89 -4.38 -5.41
N GLU A 45 -4.53 -5.11 -4.49
CA GLU A 45 -5.87 -5.67 -4.69
C GLU A 45 -6.93 -4.59 -4.89
N SER A 46 -6.87 -3.49 -4.13
CA SER A 46 -7.80 -2.37 -4.30
C SER A 46 -7.71 -1.70 -5.68
N ALA A 47 -6.53 -1.82 -6.33
CA ALA A 47 -6.27 -1.26 -7.64
C ALA A 47 -6.76 -2.15 -8.80
N ALA A 48 -7.21 -3.38 -8.53
CA ALA A 48 -7.70 -4.32 -9.55
C ALA A 48 -8.90 -3.80 -10.34
N VAL A 49 -9.60 -2.76 -9.88
CA VAL A 49 -10.70 -2.13 -10.64
C VAL A 49 -10.22 -1.21 -11.77
N ARG A 50 -8.91 -0.97 -11.88
CA ARG A 50 -8.28 -0.02 -12.82
C ARG A 50 -7.41 -0.71 -13.87
N VAL A 51 -7.73 -1.97 -14.22
CA VAL A 51 -6.88 -2.88 -15.00
C VAL A 51 -6.18 -2.23 -16.21
N ASP A 52 -6.92 -1.52 -17.06
CA ASP A 52 -6.40 -0.95 -18.31
C ASP A 52 -5.87 0.48 -18.15
N THR A 53 -5.85 1.02 -16.94
CA THR A 53 -5.33 2.38 -16.67
C THR A 53 -3.81 2.33 -16.55
N ASP A 54 -3.13 3.30 -17.15
CA ASP A 54 -1.69 3.49 -16.94
C ASP A 54 -1.38 3.62 -15.43
N PHE A 55 -0.41 2.81 -14.98
CA PHE A 55 0.08 2.81 -13.61
C PHE A 55 1.49 3.41 -13.52
N LEU A 56 2.43 2.94 -14.35
CA LEU A 56 3.78 3.48 -14.46
C LEU A 56 4.02 4.00 -15.87
N VAL A 57 4.68 5.16 -15.97
CA VAL A 57 5.07 5.78 -17.23
C VAL A 57 6.54 6.21 -17.10
N GLN A 58 7.38 5.70 -17.99
CA GLN A 58 8.79 6.08 -18.09
C GLN A 58 9.15 6.32 -19.55
N GLY A 59 9.29 7.58 -19.93
CA GLY A 59 9.47 7.95 -21.35
C GLY A 59 8.30 7.43 -22.19
N ASP A 60 8.61 6.60 -23.18
CA ASP A 60 7.62 5.97 -24.06
C ASP A 60 7.06 4.64 -23.50
N GLN A 61 7.63 4.12 -22.40
CA GLN A 61 7.16 2.89 -21.77
C GLN A 61 5.96 3.17 -20.88
N ARG A 62 4.95 2.30 -20.97
CA ARG A 62 3.77 2.30 -20.11
C ARG A 62 3.52 0.91 -19.57
N LEU A 63 3.08 0.86 -18.33
CA LEU A 63 2.62 -0.35 -17.67
C LEU A 63 1.27 -0.05 -17.05
N ASN A 64 0.24 -0.81 -17.39
CA ASN A 64 -1.07 -0.67 -16.76
C ASN A 64 -1.11 -1.42 -15.40
N TYR A 65 -2.19 -1.25 -14.64
CA TYR A 65 -2.34 -1.88 -13.33
C TYR A 65 -2.31 -3.41 -13.40
N ALA A 66 -2.91 -4.02 -14.42
CA ALA A 66 -2.94 -5.48 -14.57
C ALA A 66 -1.55 -6.05 -14.89
N GLU A 67 -0.80 -5.40 -15.76
CA GLU A 67 0.57 -5.80 -16.12
C GLU A 67 1.52 -5.66 -14.93
N HIS A 68 1.45 -4.55 -14.22
CA HIS A 68 2.24 -4.34 -13.00
C HIS A 68 1.95 -5.41 -11.94
N ASP A 69 0.68 -5.71 -11.69
CA ASP A 69 0.30 -6.73 -10.72
C ASP A 69 0.80 -8.13 -11.14
N ALA A 70 0.70 -8.46 -12.43
CA ALA A 70 1.25 -9.72 -12.95
C ALA A 70 2.78 -9.81 -12.76
N TRP A 71 3.51 -8.73 -13.03
CA TRP A 71 4.97 -8.66 -12.84
C TRP A 71 5.35 -8.79 -11.36
N ALA A 72 4.67 -8.05 -10.48
CA ALA A 72 4.89 -8.12 -9.04
C ALA A 72 4.61 -9.53 -8.48
N ARG A 73 3.54 -10.21 -8.95
CA ARG A 73 3.24 -11.59 -8.58
C ARG A 73 4.31 -12.57 -9.07
N SER A 74 4.82 -12.38 -10.29
CA SER A 74 5.93 -13.20 -10.82
C SER A 74 7.21 -13.03 -10.01
N ALA A 75 7.60 -11.78 -9.70
CA ALA A 75 8.76 -11.50 -8.86
C ALA A 75 8.62 -12.09 -7.46
N SER A 76 7.43 -11.95 -6.84
CA SER A 76 7.13 -12.56 -5.55
C SER A 76 7.25 -14.09 -5.56
N ALA A 77 6.77 -14.75 -6.62
CA ALA A 77 6.89 -16.20 -6.75
C ALA A 77 8.36 -16.64 -6.92
N ALA A 78 9.16 -15.90 -7.68
CA ALA A 78 10.58 -16.16 -7.84
C ALA A 78 11.36 -16.00 -6.53
N LEU A 79 11.06 -14.96 -5.75
CA LEU A 79 11.66 -14.75 -4.41
C LEU A 79 11.28 -15.88 -3.44
N ALA A 80 10.01 -16.30 -3.44
CA ALA A 80 9.58 -17.44 -2.62
C ALA A 80 10.28 -18.75 -3.03
N ALA A 81 10.50 -18.97 -4.33
CA ALA A 81 11.17 -20.17 -4.84
C ALA A 81 12.65 -20.25 -4.42
N ILE A 82 13.31 -19.13 -4.14
CA ILE A 82 14.67 -19.10 -3.58
C ILE A 82 14.70 -19.03 -2.05
N GLY A 83 13.55 -19.18 -1.38
CA GLY A 83 13.45 -19.31 0.06
C GLY A 83 13.30 -17.99 0.84
N VAL A 84 12.90 -16.90 0.19
CA VAL A 84 12.59 -15.64 0.91
C VAL A 84 11.32 -15.80 1.73
N GLU A 85 11.40 -15.45 3.01
CA GLU A 85 10.29 -15.54 3.97
C GLU A 85 9.99 -14.18 4.65
N SER A 86 8.92 -14.16 5.46
CA SER A 86 8.53 -12.96 6.20
C SER A 86 9.62 -12.54 7.18
N GLY A 87 10.11 -11.31 7.04
CA GLY A 87 11.18 -10.74 7.88
C GLY A 87 12.55 -10.73 7.20
N ASP A 88 12.70 -11.46 6.09
CA ASP A 88 13.91 -11.39 5.27
C ASP A 88 14.04 -10.04 4.59
N ARG A 89 15.29 -9.70 4.25
CA ARG A 89 15.65 -8.41 3.65
C ARG A 89 16.26 -8.66 2.29
N VAL A 90 15.61 -8.12 1.25
CA VAL A 90 16.07 -8.20 -0.13
C VAL A 90 16.57 -6.82 -0.55
N ALA A 91 17.86 -6.72 -0.92
CA ALA A 91 18.42 -5.47 -1.42
C ALA A 91 18.04 -5.25 -2.88
N ILE A 92 17.58 -4.04 -3.20
CA ILE A 92 17.31 -3.59 -4.58
C ILE A 92 18.36 -2.52 -4.91
N VAL A 93 19.18 -2.79 -5.92
CA VAL A 93 20.22 -1.86 -6.40
C VAL A 93 19.97 -1.62 -7.88
N SER A 94 19.15 -0.62 -8.17
CA SER A 94 18.78 -0.20 -9.52
C SER A 94 18.70 1.32 -9.59
N ALA A 95 18.73 1.86 -10.82
CA ALA A 95 18.26 3.22 -11.05
C ALA A 95 16.72 3.26 -10.97
N ASN A 96 16.12 4.45 -11.01
CA ASN A 96 14.67 4.53 -11.19
C ASN A 96 14.30 3.97 -12.57
N SER A 97 13.59 2.85 -12.57
CA SER A 97 13.16 2.09 -13.73
C SER A 97 11.69 1.70 -13.60
N ILE A 98 11.10 1.19 -14.68
CA ILE A 98 9.73 0.68 -14.70
C ILE A 98 9.65 -0.71 -14.07
N GLU A 99 10.78 -1.42 -14.07
CA GLU A 99 11.08 -2.63 -13.29
C GLU A 99 11.47 -2.29 -11.84
#